data_AF-A0A3D3WX70-F1
#
_entry.id   AF-A0A3D3WX70-F1
#
_cell.length_a   1.000
_cell.length_b   1.000
_cell.length_c   1.000
_cell.angle_alpha   90.00
_cell.angle_beta   90.00
_cell.angle_gamma   90.00
#
_symmetry.space_group_name_H-M   'P 1'
#
loop_
_entity.id
_entity.type
_entity.pdbx_description
1 polymer ?
#
loop_
_entity_poly.entity_id
_entity_poly.type
_entity_poly.pdbx_seq_one_letter_code
_entity_poly.pdbx_strand_id
1 'polypeptide(L)' 'MAQSEAPKAETASGIGAAVSAAAAKIKANVEKVLVGKGDAVELTLAAVLSGGHILVEDVPGIGKTTLA' A
#
# COMPACT_ATOMS: atom_id res chain seq x y z
N MET A 1 20.68 -16.08 15.72
CA MET A 1 19.41 -15.67 16.37
C MET A 1 18.46 -15.30 15.24
N ALA A 2 17.27 -15.88 15.29
CA ALA A 2 16.45 -16.27 14.15
C ALA A 2 15.99 -15.10 13.25
N GLN A 3 16.30 -15.18 11.96
CA GLN A 3 15.47 -14.62 10.90
C GLN A 3 14.58 -15.77 10.38
N SER A 4 13.43 -15.92 11.01
CA SER A 4 12.26 -16.76 10.67
C SER A 4 11.09 -15.80 10.94
N GLU A 5 10.14 -15.49 10.08
CA GLU A 5 9.44 -16.27 9.06
C GLU A 5 8.60 -15.26 8.26
N ALA A 6 8.59 -15.34 6.93
CA ALA A 6 7.44 -15.02 6.07
C ALA A 6 7.87 -15.11 4.59
N PRO A 7 7.00 -15.60 3.69
CA PRO A 7 7.34 -16.73 2.84
C PRO A 7 7.89 -16.32 1.49
N LYS A 8 8.71 -17.23 0.92
CA LYS A 8 9.02 -17.30 -0.50
C LYS A 8 7.73 -17.25 -1.32
N ALA A 9 7.48 -16.13 -2.01
CA ALA A 9 6.57 -16.10 -3.14
C ALA A 9 7.30 -16.67 -4.38
N GLU A 10 7.63 -17.96 -4.31
CA GLU A 10 7.96 -18.75 -5.49
C GLU A 10 6.61 -19.20 -6.10
N THR A 11 6.41 -18.92 -7.39
CA THR A 11 5.25 -19.25 -8.27
C THR A 11 3.99 -18.34 -8.24
N ALA A 12 3.93 -17.34 -9.14
CA ALA A 12 2.71 -16.94 -9.88
C ALA A 12 3.05 -15.92 -11.01
N SER A 13 3.67 -16.39 -12.09
CA SER A 13 4.15 -15.62 -13.26
C SER A 13 3.08 -14.90 -14.11
N GLY A 14 1.85 -14.71 -13.62
CA GLY A 14 0.75 -14.15 -14.41
C GLY A 14 0.22 -12.82 -13.90
N ILE A 15 -0.48 -12.84 -12.76
CA ILE A 15 -1.28 -11.70 -12.27
C ILE A 15 -0.61 -11.02 -11.07
N GLY A 16 -0.01 -11.79 -10.15
CA GLY A 16 0.60 -11.24 -8.94
C GLY A 16 1.72 -10.23 -9.22
N ALA A 17 2.59 -10.55 -10.18
CA ALA A 17 3.65 -9.63 -10.61
C ALA A 17 3.10 -8.35 -11.26
N ALA A 18 2.05 -8.46 -12.08
CA ALA A 18 1.41 -7.32 -12.71
C ALA A 18 0.72 -6.40 -11.69
N VAL A 19 0.03 -6.98 -10.71
CA VAL A 19 -0.62 -6.25 -9.61
C VAL A 19 0.42 -5.55 -8.73
N SER A 20 1.51 -6.23 -8.37
CA SER A 20 2.62 -5.63 -7.62
C SER A 20 3.24 -4.44 -8.36
N ALA A 21 3.48 -4.56 -9.66
CA ALA A 21 4.01 -3.48 -10.48
C ALA A 21 3.03 -2.29 -10.60
N ALA A 22 1.74 -2.55 -10.72
CA ALA A 22 0.71 -1.51 -10.75
C ALA A 22 0.59 -0.80 -9.39
N ALA A 23 0.56 -1.56 -8.30
CA ALA A 23 0.51 -1.03 -6.94
C ALA A 23 1.74 -0.16 -6.63
N ALA A 24 2.94 -0.57 -7.05
CA ALA A 24 4.16 0.22 -6.91
C ALA A 24 4.08 1.57 -7.66
N LYS A 25 3.52 1.57 -8.88
CA LYS A 25 3.30 2.81 -9.66
C LYS A 25 2.29 3.73 -8.99
N ILE A 26 1.21 3.19 -8.43
CA ILE A 26 0.19 3.96 -7.71
C ILE A 26 0.81 4.56 -6.44
N LYS A 27 1.50 3.75 -5.63
CA LYS A 27 2.21 4.20 -4.42
C LYS A 27 3.16 5.37 -4.74
N ALA A 28 4.01 5.21 -5.75
CA ALA A 28 4.97 6.25 -6.14
C ALA A 28 4.31 7.56 -6.60
N ASN A 29 3.09 7.50 -7.15
CA ASN A 29 2.33 8.71 -7.49
C ASN A 29 1.70 9.35 -6.26
N VAL A 30 1.18 8.57 -5.33
CA VAL A 30 0.58 9.08 -4.08
C VAL A 30 1.64 9.69 -3.17
N GLU A 31 2.83 9.12 -3.10
CA GLU A 31 3.95 9.64 -2.29
C GLU A 31 4.43 11.04 -2.73
N LYS A 32 4.12 11.48 -3.97
CA LYS A 32 4.41 12.86 -4.43
C LYS A 32 3.61 13.91 -3.67
N VAL A 33 2.42 13.55 -3.20
CA VAL A 33 1.50 14.46 -2.48
C VAL A 33 1.42 14.11 -0.99
N LEU A 34 1.80 12.89 -0.61
CA LEU A 34 1.69 12.35 0.74
C LEU A 34 3.05 11.99 1.33
N VAL A 35 3.79 13.01 1.75
CA VAL A 35 5.16 12.85 2.29
C VAL A 35 5.12 12.18 3.66
N GLY A 36 5.97 11.17 3.86
CA GLY A 36 6.16 10.52 5.16
C GLY A 36 5.07 9.53 5.59
N LYS A 37 4.18 9.14 4.66
CA LYS A 37 3.02 8.26 4.94
C LYS A 37 3.02 6.97 4.11
N GLY A 38 4.19 6.42 3.82
CA GLY A 38 4.34 5.21 2.99
C GLY A 38 3.52 4.02 3.50
N ASP A 39 3.54 3.78 4.81
CA ASP A 39 2.83 2.65 5.44
C ASP A 39 1.30 2.80 5.33
N ALA A 40 0.79 4.02 5.49
CA ALA A 40 -0.64 4.32 5.32
C ALA A 40 -1.10 4.10 3.87
N VAL A 41 -0.25 4.44 2.89
CA VAL A 41 -0.51 4.21 1.47
C VAL A 41 -0.50 2.71 1.15
N GLU A 42 0.42 1.94 1.73
CA GLU A 42 0.46 0.48 1.55
C GLU A 42 -0.77 -0.22 2.15
N LEU A 43 -1.16 0.12 3.38
CA LEU A 43 -2.36 -0.43 4.01
C LEU A 43 -3.63 -0.06 3.22
N THR A 44 -3.66 1.16 2.69
CA THR A 44 -4.77 1.62 1.83
C THR A 44 -4.86 0.78 0.56
N LEU A 45 -3.74 0.59 -0.13
CA LEU A 45 -3.67 -0.26 -1.32
C LEU A 45 -4.06 -1.71 -1.02
N ALA A 46 -3.60 -2.27 0.10
CA ALA A 46 -3.94 -3.63 0.51
C ALA A 46 -5.44 -3.81 0.77
N ALA A 47 -6.07 -2.87 1.48
CA ALA A 47 -7.50 -2.91 1.75
C ALA A 47 -8.32 -2.69 0.46
N VAL A 48 -7.94 -1.76 -0.41
CA VAL A 48 -8.63 -1.54 -1.71
C VAL A 48 -8.54 -2.79 -2.60
N LEU A 49 -7.35 -3.38 -2.74
CA LEU A 49 -7.14 -4.56 -3.59
C LEU A 49 -7.80 -5.83 -3.04
N SER A 50 -8.08 -5.89 -1.74
CA SER A 50 -8.82 -7.00 -1.10
C SER A 50 -10.33 -6.75 -1.02
N GLY A 51 -10.82 -5.58 -1.44
CA GLY A 51 -12.23 -5.20 -1.32
C GLY A 51 -12.66 -4.87 0.13
N GLY A 52 -11.71 -4.59 1.01
CA GLY A 52 -11.95 -4.15 2.38
C GLY A 52 -12.29 -2.65 2.48
N HIS A 53 -12.45 -2.18 3.71
CA HIS A 53 -12.73 -0.79 4.03
C HIS A 53 -11.61 -0.21 4.89
N ILE A 54 -11.36 1.10 4.76
CA ILE A 54 -10.35 1.83 5.54
C ILE A 54 -11.05 3.00 6.21
N LEU A 55 -10.76 3.21 7.50
CA LEU A 55 -11.11 4.41 8.21
C LEU A 55 -9.86 5.27 8.35
N VAL A 56 -9.88 6.49 7.80
CA VAL A 56 -8.76 7.42 7.88
C VAL A 56 -8.99 8.41 9.02
N GLU A 57 -8.48 8.06 10.20
CA GLU A 57 -8.42 8.97 11.34
C GLU A 57 -7.08 9.71 11.35
N ASP A 58 -7.11 11.03 11.50
CA ASP A 58 -5.89 11.82 11.61
C ASP A 58 -6.18 13.21 12.21
N VAL A 59 -5.15 13.92 12.66
CA VAL A 59 -5.21 15.31 13.17
C VAL A 59 -5.44 16.30 12.00
N PRO A 60 -6.16 17.43 12.12
CA PRO A 60 -6.33 18.37 11.00
C PRO A 60 -4.98 18.88 10.43
N GLY A 61 -4.84 18.94 9.10
CA GLY A 61 -3.67 19.53 8.42
C GLY A 61 -2.66 18.56 7.78
N ILE A 62 -2.88 17.24 7.82
CA ILE A 62 -1.90 16.20 7.40
C ILE A 62 -2.32 15.41 6.16
N GLY A 63 -3.13 16.00 5.28
CA GLY A 63 -3.36 15.48 3.92
C GLY A 63 -4.43 14.40 3.77
N LYS A 64 -5.26 14.13 4.81
CA LYS A 64 -6.41 13.21 4.70
C LYS A 64 -7.33 13.48 3.51
N THR A 65 -7.59 14.77 3.23
CA THR A 65 -8.46 15.20 2.12
C THR A 65 -7.87 14.91 0.74
N THR A 66 -6.55 14.75 0.65
CA THR A 66 -5.88 14.35 -0.60
C THR A 66 -5.95 12.84 -0.83
N LEU A 67 -6.28 12.07 0.21
CA LEU A 67 -6.30 10.60 0.17
C LEU A 67 -7.68 10.00 -0.07
N ALA A 68 -8.75 10.74 0.24
CA ALA A 68 -10.15 10.31 0.15
C ALA A 68 -10.77 10.63 -1.21
#